data_AF-A0A0X3TRY4-F1
#
_entry.id   AF-A0A0X3TRY4-F1
#
_cell.length_a   1.000
_cell.length_b   1.000
_cell.length_c   1.000
_cell.angle_alpha   90.00
_cell.angle_beta   90.00
_cell.angle_gamma   90.00
#
_symmetry.space_group_name_H-M   'P 1'
#
loop_
_entity.id
_entity.type
_entity.pdbx_description
1 polymer ?
#
loop_
_entity_poly.entity_id
_entity_poly.type
_entity_poly.pdbx_seq_one_letter_code
_entity_poly.pdbx_strand_id
1 'polypeptide(L)'
;MFDFINQKDPNRITVLADHQIQNRRIYREHIWAPARAMHEDVGSYAGWRRVLVEIEDYDGRLYFPDGRPFKHLEIYELFKDVGNRWMGLFLEDDGTGLAPKRYASTKTFDRVRIIGAYCAIHAMRRELAH
;
A
#
# COMPACT_ATOMS: atom_id res chain seq x y z
N MET A 1 10.07 -2.66 25.79
CA MET A 1 8.73 -2.28 26.29
C MET A 1 8.07 -1.44 25.20
N PHE A 2 7.29 -2.09 24.32
CA PHE A 2 6.57 -1.44 23.22
C PHE A 2 5.09 -1.83 23.33
N ASP A 3 4.42 -1.25 24.32
CA ASP A 3 2.97 -1.42 24.50
C ASP A 3 2.28 -0.13 24.08
N PHE A 4 2.09 0.06 22.77
CA PHE A 4 1.16 1.07 22.23
C PHE A 4 0.45 0.61 20.95
N ILE A 5 0.18 -0.69 20.80
CA ILE A 5 -0.96 -1.10 19.99
C ILE A 5 -2.18 -0.95 20.89
N ASN A 6 -2.54 0.32 21.09
CA ASN A 6 -3.86 0.72 21.55
C ASN A 6 -4.86 -0.14 20.78
N GLN A 7 -5.71 -0.89 21.48
CA GLN A 7 -6.72 -1.78 20.91
C GLN A 7 -7.68 -0.93 20.05
N LYS A 8 -7.24 -0.61 18.83
CA LYS A 8 -8.01 0.10 17.83
C LYS A 8 -8.83 -0.96 17.15
N ASP A 9 -10.14 -0.74 17.15
CA ASP A 9 -11.14 -1.36 16.29
C ASP A 9 -10.50 -2.28 15.23
N PRO A 10 -10.69 -3.61 15.32
CA PRO A 10 -10.07 -4.56 14.40
C PRO A 10 -10.43 -4.29 12.93
N ASN A 11 -11.42 -3.43 12.66
CA ASN A 11 -11.81 -2.99 11.33
C ASN A 11 -11.02 -1.76 10.80
N ARG A 12 -10.12 -1.17 11.60
CA ARG A 12 -9.34 0.01 11.18
C ARG A 12 -8.09 -0.38 10.42
N ILE A 13 -7.96 0.18 9.22
CA ILE A 13 -6.84 -0.06 8.33
C ILE A 13 -5.77 0.99 8.61
N THR A 14 -4.58 0.52 8.96
CA THR A 14 -3.45 1.39 9.32
C THR A 14 -2.53 1.62 8.12
N VAL A 15 -2.21 2.89 7.84
CA VAL A 15 -1.35 3.34 6.74
C VAL A 15 -0.01 3.83 7.28
N LEU A 16 1.09 3.48 6.62
CA LEU A 16 2.42 3.85 7.07
C LEU A 16 2.76 5.35 6.84
N ALA A 17 3.40 5.97 7.84
CA ALA A 17 3.94 7.32 7.80
C ALA A 17 5.29 7.40 7.06
N ASP A 18 5.74 8.60 6.68
CA ASP A 18 6.95 8.79 5.84
C ASP A 18 8.19 8.12 6.43
N HIS A 19 8.44 8.34 7.72
CA HIS A 19 9.59 7.77 8.43
C HIS A 19 9.56 6.23 8.47
N GLN A 20 8.36 5.63 8.43
CA GLN A 20 8.20 4.18 8.35
C GLN A 20 8.50 3.69 6.93
N ILE A 21 8.05 4.42 5.90
CA ILE A 21 8.35 4.11 4.49
C ILE A 21 9.85 4.27 4.19
N GLN A 22 10.54 5.21 4.84
CA GLN A 22 11.99 5.37 4.73
C GLN A 22 12.77 4.18 5.32
N ASN A 23 12.17 3.43 6.26
CA ASN A 23 12.77 2.21 6.77
C ASN A 23 12.62 1.09 5.73
N ARG A 24 13.75 0.69 5.13
CA ARG A 24 13.80 -0.32 4.06
C ARG A 24 13.14 -1.65 4.43
N ARG A 25 13.30 -2.10 5.67
CA ARG A 25 12.69 -3.36 6.14
C ARG A 25 11.17 -3.25 6.15
N ILE A 26 10.66 -2.18 6.79
CA ILE A 26 9.21 -1.93 6.89
C ILE A 26 8.61 -1.77 5.48
N TYR A 27 9.24 -0.98 4.61
CA TYR A 27 8.80 -0.80 3.23
C TYR A 27 8.69 -2.13 2.47
N ARG A 28 9.73 -2.96 2.55
CA ARG A 28 9.75 -4.25 1.87
C ARG A 28 8.63 -5.15 2.36
N GLU A 29 8.51 -5.30 3.67
CA GLU A 29 7.63 -6.29 4.31
C GLU A 29 6.16 -5.89 4.26
N HIS A 30 5.85 -4.60 4.40
CA HIS A 30 4.46 -4.13 4.53
C HIS A 30 3.90 -3.47 3.28
N ILE A 31 4.72 -3.17 2.27
CA ILE A 31 4.27 -2.51 1.04
C ILE A 31 4.67 -3.32 -0.19
N TRP A 32 5.97 -3.48 -0.43
CA TRP A 32 6.43 -4.02 -1.71
C TRP A 32 6.13 -5.51 -1.87
N ALA A 33 6.45 -6.34 -0.89
CA ALA A 33 6.20 -7.78 -0.98
C ALA A 33 4.69 -8.10 -1.06
N PRO A 34 3.82 -7.50 -0.22
CA PRO A 34 2.37 -7.65 -0.39
C PRO A 34 1.86 -7.21 -1.76
N ALA A 35 2.36 -6.08 -2.28
CA ALA A 35 1.96 -5.60 -3.60
C ALA A 35 2.41 -6.52 -4.73
N ARG A 36 3.59 -7.14 -4.64
CA ARG A 36 4.02 -8.16 -5.61
C ARG A 36 3.13 -9.39 -5.58
N ALA A 37 2.84 -9.92 -4.39
CA ALA A 37 1.94 -11.06 -4.25
C ALA A 37 0.56 -10.74 -4.83
N MET A 38 0.00 -9.57 -4.49
CA MET A 38 -1.29 -9.13 -5.02
C MET A 38 -1.26 -8.92 -6.54
N HIS A 39 -0.12 -8.56 -7.12
CA HIS A 39 -0.02 -8.36 -8.56
C HIS A 39 -0.24 -9.64 -9.35
N GLU A 40 0.10 -10.81 -8.78
CA GLU A 40 -0.20 -12.12 -9.38
C GLU A 40 -1.72 -12.31 -9.54
N ASP A 41 -2.50 -11.85 -8.57
CA ASP A 41 -3.97 -11.92 -8.60
C ASP A 41 -4.58 -10.85 -9.54
N VAL A 42 -4.04 -9.62 -9.52
CA VAL A 42 -4.55 -8.50 -10.32
C VAL A 42 -4.19 -8.64 -11.81
N GLY A 43 -3.12 -9.38 -12.12
CA GLY A 43 -2.74 -9.81 -13.47
C GLY A 43 -2.15 -8.75 -14.41
N SER A 44 -2.31 -7.44 -14.14
CA SER A 44 -1.70 -6.40 -14.98
C SER A 44 -1.55 -5.05 -14.28
N TYR A 45 -0.63 -4.21 -14.78
CA TYR A 45 -0.45 -2.83 -14.30
C TYR A 45 -1.70 -1.97 -14.52
N ALA A 46 -2.38 -2.16 -15.66
CA ALA A 46 -3.68 -1.53 -15.93
C ALA A 46 -4.77 -2.06 -14.98
N GLY A 47 -4.71 -3.34 -14.58
CA GLY A 47 -5.60 -3.94 -13.58
C GLY A 47 -5.52 -3.23 -12.23
N TRP A 48 -4.31 -2.90 -11.79
CA TRP A 48 -4.10 -2.12 -10.56
C TRP A 48 -4.86 -0.80 -10.57
N ARG A 49 -5.02 -0.15 -11.73
CA ARG A 49 -5.76 1.11 -11.81
C ARG A 49 -7.23 0.97 -11.41
N ARG A 50 -7.87 -0.13 -11.79
CA ARG A 50 -9.27 -0.43 -11.45
C ARG A 50 -9.43 -0.73 -9.97
N VAL A 51 -8.49 -1.52 -9.47
CA VAL A 51 -8.37 -1.91 -8.08
C VAL A 51 -8.18 -0.70 -7.16
N LEU A 52 -7.38 0.28 -7.59
CA LEU A 52 -7.14 1.49 -6.82
C LEU A 52 -8.42 2.29 -6.58
N VAL A 53 -9.38 2.29 -7.50
CA VAL A 53 -10.65 2.99 -7.31
C VAL A 53 -11.45 2.42 -6.14
N GLU A 54 -11.33 1.11 -5.85
CA GLU A 54 -12.01 0.49 -4.71
C GLU A 54 -11.57 1.05 -3.36
N ILE A 55 -10.39 1.70 -3.29
CA ILE A 55 -9.93 2.30 -2.05
C ILE A 55 -10.70 3.58 -1.69
N GLU A 56 -11.38 4.21 -2.66
CA GLU A 56 -12.24 5.37 -2.42
C GLU A 56 -13.45 4.98 -1.56
N ASP A 57 -13.92 3.72 -1.64
CA ASP A 57 -14.97 3.17 -0.77
C ASP A 57 -14.54 3.10 0.71
N TYR A 58 -13.23 3.24 0.97
CA TYR A 58 -12.63 3.26 2.31
C TYR A 58 -12.26 4.65 2.78
N ASP A 59 -12.67 5.71 2.09
CA ASP A 59 -12.48 7.07 2.58
C ASP A 59 -13.10 7.24 3.98
N GLY A 60 -12.38 7.95 4.83
CA GLY A 60 -12.69 8.09 6.26
C GLY A 60 -12.41 6.86 7.12
N ARG A 61 -11.94 5.73 6.57
CA ARG A 61 -11.60 4.50 7.31
C ARG A 61 -10.09 4.23 7.41
N LEU A 62 -9.29 4.98 6.66
CA LEU A 62 -7.83 4.86 6.65
C LEU A 62 -7.19 5.80 7.67
N TYR A 63 -6.27 5.29 8.49
CA TYR A 63 -5.62 6.06 9.54
C TYR A 63 -4.13 5.80 9.62
N PHE A 64 -3.36 6.81 10.04
CA PHE A 64 -1.99 6.60 10.48
C PHE A 64 -1.92 5.85 11.82
N PRO A 65 -0.76 5.29 12.21
CA PRO A 65 -0.63 4.54 13.46
C PRO A 65 -0.91 5.41 14.69
N ASP A 66 -0.63 6.72 14.59
CA ASP A 66 -0.95 7.72 15.61
C ASP A 66 -2.45 8.04 15.72
N GLY A 67 -3.28 7.53 14.81
CA GLY A 67 -4.74 7.73 14.80
C GLY A 67 -5.21 8.95 14.01
N ARG A 68 -4.31 9.72 13.39
CA ARG A 68 -4.73 10.78 12.46
C ARG A 68 -5.32 10.15 11.20
N PRO A 69 -6.41 10.73 10.63
CA PRO A 69 -6.98 10.24 9.39
C PRO A 69 -5.96 10.38 8.25
N PHE A 70 -5.88 9.37 7.40
CA PHE A 70 -5.10 9.44 6.17
C PHE A 70 -5.98 10.00 5.06
N LYS A 71 -5.58 11.14 4.49
CA LYS A 71 -6.20 11.73 3.30
C LYS A 71 -5.20 11.65 2.17
N HIS A 72 -5.59 11.04 1.07
CA HIS A 72 -4.81 11.03 -0.15
C HIS A 72 -5.34 12.07 -1.12
N LEU A 73 -4.48 12.47 -2.06
CA LEU A 73 -4.94 13.17 -3.25
C LEU A 73 -5.84 12.24 -4.07
N GLU A 74 -6.70 12.82 -4.90
CA GLU A 74 -7.58 12.06 -5.79
C GLU A 74 -6.79 10.99 -6.54
N ILE A 75 -7.35 9.80 -6.67
CA ILE A 75 -6.63 8.65 -7.26
C ILE A 75 -6.27 8.95 -8.71
N TYR A 76 -7.09 9.74 -9.40
CA TYR A 76 -6.80 10.24 -10.73
C TYR A 76 -5.66 11.26 -10.80
N GLU A 77 -5.41 11.99 -9.73
CA GLU A 77 -4.25 12.89 -9.64
C GLU A 77 -2.97 12.12 -9.33
N LEU A 78 -3.04 11.10 -8.47
CA LEU A 78 -1.90 10.27 -8.11
C LEU A 78 -1.43 9.40 -9.27
N PHE A 79 -2.35 8.78 -10.02
CA PHE A 79 -2.00 7.83 -11.09
C PHE A 79 -2.58 8.26 -12.45
N LYS A 80 -2.03 9.35 -12.99
CA LYS A 80 -2.54 9.99 -14.23
C LYS A 80 -2.44 9.14 -15.49
N ASP A 81 -1.52 8.18 -15.55
CA ASP A 81 -1.29 7.40 -16.76
C ASP A 81 -2.17 6.13 -16.83
N VAL A 82 -2.82 5.93 -17.97
CA VAL A 82 -3.80 4.84 -18.19
C VAL A 82 -3.19 3.45 -17.95
N GLY A 83 -1.93 3.27 -18.35
CA GLY A 83 -1.22 1.99 -18.19
C GLY A 83 -0.67 1.76 -16.79
N ASN A 84 -0.74 2.77 -15.91
CA ASN A 84 -0.14 2.77 -14.58
C ASN A 84 1.32 2.26 -14.59
N ARG A 85 2.09 2.67 -15.60
CA ARG A 85 3.41 2.09 -15.94
C ARG A 85 4.42 2.20 -14.81
N TRP A 86 4.27 3.19 -13.93
CA TRP A 86 5.10 3.33 -12.74
C TRP A 86 5.01 2.10 -11.82
N MET A 87 3.89 1.37 -11.84
CA MET A 87 3.69 0.14 -11.08
C MET A 87 4.73 -0.92 -11.45
N GLY A 88 5.07 -1.04 -12.74
CA GLY A 88 6.14 -1.93 -13.19
C GLY A 88 7.48 -1.59 -12.55
N LEU A 89 7.86 -0.30 -12.59
CA LEU A 89 9.10 0.18 -11.96
C LEU A 89 9.11 -0.01 -10.44
N PHE A 90 7.95 0.10 -9.79
CA PHE A 90 7.79 -0.11 -8.36
C PHE A 90 7.91 -1.59 -7.97
N LEU A 91 7.36 -2.49 -8.79
CA LEU A 91 7.36 -3.94 -8.52
C LEU A 91 8.66 -4.64 -8.95
N GLU A 92 9.54 -4.00 -9.72
CA GLU A 92 10.86 -4.54 -10.08
C GLU A 92 11.63 -5.03 -8.84
N ASP A 93 12.12 -6.27 -8.87
CA ASP A 93 13.04 -6.80 -7.87
C ASP A 93 14.50 -6.56 -8.26
N ASP A 94 15.38 -6.70 -7.28
CA ASP A 94 16.83 -6.57 -7.43
C ASP A 94 17.51 -7.72 -8.19
N GLY A 95 16.73 -8.62 -8.80
CA GLY A 95 17.17 -9.84 -9.48
C GLY A 95 17.05 -11.09 -8.61
N THR A 96 16.84 -10.95 -7.30
CA THR A 96 16.68 -12.09 -6.38
C THR A 96 15.22 -12.46 -6.12
N GLY A 97 14.27 -11.59 -6.47
CA GLY A 97 12.87 -11.70 -6.06
C GLY A 97 12.59 -11.42 -4.58
N LEU A 98 13.61 -11.17 -3.75
CA LEU A 98 13.46 -11.00 -2.30
C LEU A 98 13.38 -9.54 -1.85
N ALA A 99 13.76 -8.60 -2.71
CA ALA A 99 13.78 -7.18 -2.39
C ALA A 99 13.48 -6.30 -3.61
N PRO A 100 12.94 -5.08 -3.39
CA PRO A 100 12.73 -4.13 -4.47
C PRO A 100 14.07 -3.69 -5.05
N LYS A 101 14.11 -3.53 -6.38
CA LYS A 101 15.25 -2.91 -7.06
C LYS A 101 15.48 -1.47 -6.59
N ARG A 102 14.39 -0.77 -6.27
CA ARG A 102 14.39 0.63 -5.83
C ARG A 102 13.38 0.85 -4.72
N TYR A 103 13.83 1.49 -3.66
CA TYR A 103 12.95 1.96 -2.58
C TYR A 103 12.23 3.24 -3.01
N ALA A 104 11.04 3.44 -2.44
CA ALA A 104 10.24 4.62 -2.75
C ALA A 104 10.99 5.91 -2.42
N SER A 105 10.81 6.91 -3.29
CA SER A 105 11.23 8.28 -3.02
C SER A 105 10.12 9.05 -2.31
N THR A 106 10.44 10.18 -1.69
CA THR A 106 9.46 11.07 -1.05
C THR A 106 8.34 11.49 -2.00
N LYS A 107 8.65 11.67 -3.29
CA LYS A 107 7.67 12.00 -4.35
C LYS A 107 6.66 10.90 -4.64
N THR A 108 6.91 9.68 -4.18
CA THR A 108 6.08 8.49 -4.43
C THR A 108 5.44 7.95 -3.17
N PHE A 109 5.65 8.58 -2.00
CA PHE A 109 5.14 8.09 -0.72
C PHE A 109 3.62 7.95 -0.71
N ASP A 110 2.87 8.91 -1.23
CA ASP A 110 1.41 8.81 -1.25
C ASP A 110 0.90 7.69 -2.17
N ARG A 111 1.58 7.47 -3.31
CA ARG A 111 1.27 6.35 -4.20
C ARG A 111 1.48 5.00 -3.49
N VAL A 112 2.63 4.82 -2.84
CA VAL A 112 2.94 3.54 -2.20
C VAL A 112 2.12 3.31 -0.93
N ARG A 113 1.68 4.37 -0.23
CA ARG A 113 0.70 4.27 0.86
C ARG A 113 -0.60 3.67 0.40
N ILE A 114 -1.13 4.18 -0.71
CA ILE A 114 -2.39 3.73 -1.26
C ILE A 114 -2.32 2.26 -1.67
N ILE A 115 -1.19 1.86 -2.28
CA ILE A 115 -0.94 0.45 -2.59
C ILE A 115 -0.82 -0.41 -1.32
N GLY A 116 -0.05 0.02 -0.33
CA GLY A 116 0.08 -0.71 0.93
C GLY A 116 -1.25 -0.85 1.66
N ALA A 117 -2.05 0.22 1.68
CA ALA A 117 -3.38 0.23 2.26
C ALA A 117 -4.29 -0.79 1.55
N TYR A 118 -4.35 -0.78 0.22
CA TYR A 118 -5.12 -1.76 -0.56
C TYR A 118 -4.74 -3.20 -0.19
N CYS A 119 -3.44 -3.50 -0.15
CA CYS A 119 -2.96 -4.83 0.22
C CYS A 119 -3.40 -5.24 1.62
N ALA A 120 -3.35 -4.31 2.59
CA ALA A 120 -3.80 -4.56 3.96
C ALA A 120 -5.31 -4.86 4.01
N ILE A 121 -6.14 -4.09 3.27
CA ILE A 121 -7.59 -4.35 3.19
C ILE A 121 -7.86 -5.77 2.72
N HIS A 122 -7.17 -6.19 1.66
CA HIS A 122 -7.39 -7.50 1.06
C HIS A 122 -6.85 -8.64 1.91
N ALA A 123 -5.74 -8.44 2.62
CA ALA A 123 -5.25 -9.41 3.59
C ALA A 123 -6.28 -9.63 4.72
N MET A 124 -6.79 -8.55 5.33
CA MET A 124 -7.82 -8.63 6.36
C MET A 124 -9.10 -9.32 5.88
N ARG A 125 -9.55 -9.01 4.65
CA ARG A 125 -10.72 -9.65 4.04
C ARG A 125 -10.53 -11.15 3.87
N ARG A 126 -9.33 -11.61 3.49
CA ARG A 126 -9.02 -13.04 3.36
C ARG A 126 -9.03 -13.73 4.73
N GLU A 127 -8.43 -13.10 5.73
CA GLU A 127 -8.41 -13.63 7.10
C GLU A 127 -9.81 -13.77 7.70
N LEU A 128 -10.73 -12.84 7.42
CA LEU A 128 -12.12 -12.90 7.90
C LEU A 128 -13.02 -13.89 7.13
N ALA A 129 -12.58 -14.37 5.96
CA ALA A 129 -13.32 -15.32 5.13
C ALA A 129 -12.99 -16.79 5.46
N HIS A 130 -11.99 -17.02 6.32
CA HIS A 130 -11.54 -18.33 6.80
C HIS A 130 -11.94 -18.54 8.27
#